data_AF-A0A7Z9LWW4-F1
#
_entry.id   AF-A0A7Z9LWW4-F1
#
_cell.length_a   1.000
_cell.length_b   1.000
_cell.length_c   1.000
_cell.angle_alpha   90.00
_cell.angle_beta   90.00
_cell.angle_gamma   90.00
#
_symmetry.space_group_name_H-M   'P 1'
#
loop_
_entity.id
_entity.type
_entity.pdbx_description
1 polymer ?
#
loop_
_entity_poly.entity_id
_entity_poly.type
_entity_poly.pdbx_seq_one_letter_code
_entity_poly.pdbx_strand_id
1 'polypeptide(L)'
;MNALLDIKNLSVQFDTDEGRIIAVNNISLSLNAGEVLGIVGESGSGKSVTAKSIMQLNPYNTHYDEMGEIIIDNENVLRFTSKEDLKKIRGG
;
A
#
# COMPACT_ATOMS: atom_id res chain seq x y z
N MET A 1 -18.56 4.25 12.03
CA MET A 1 -17.93 2.95 11.72
C MET A 1 -16.61 3.28 11.04
N ASN A 2 -15.46 2.92 11.62
CA ASN A 2 -14.17 3.12 10.97
C ASN A 2 -13.91 1.94 10.03
N ALA A 3 -13.43 2.22 8.82
CA ALA A 3 -12.93 1.19 7.92
C ALA A 3 -11.78 0.44 8.58
N LEU A 4 -11.68 -0.88 8.33
CA LEU A 4 -10.59 -1.71 8.85
C LEU A 4 -9.29 -1.40 8.11
N LEU A 5 -9.39 -1.15 6.80
CA LEU A 5 -8.32 -0.68 5.94
C LEU A 5 -8.82 0.55 5.17
N ASP A 6 -8.01 1.60 5.17
CA ASP A 6 -8.27 2.82 4.39
C ASP A 6 -6.99 3.25 3.67
N ILE A 7 -7.01 3.22 2.34
CA ILE A 7 -5.94 3.68 1.45
C ILE A 7 -6.35 5.04 0.91
N LYS A 8 -5.49 6.04 1.07
CA LYS A 8 -5.75 7.42 0.63
C LYS A 8 -4.63 7.90 -0.26
N ASN A 9 -5.00 8.36 -1.45
CA ASN A 9 -4.12 9.04 -2.40
C ASN A 9 -2.80 8.28 -2.65
N LEU A 10 -2.86 6.94 -2.67
CA LEU A 10 -1.68 6.10 -2.77
C LEU A 10 -1.10 6.23 -4.18
N SER A 11 0.11 6.78 -4.25
CA SER A 11 0.96 6.76 -5.43
C SER A 11 2.25 6.01 -5.10
N VAL A 12 2.64 5.09 -5.97
CA VAL A 12 3.82 4.25 -5.80
C VAL A 12 4.67 4.32 -7.06
N GLN A 13 5.93 4.67 -6.87
CA GLN A 13 6.91 4.81 -7.94
C GLN A 13 8.11 3.91 -7.67
N PHE A 14 8.77 3.45 -8.74
CA PHE A 14 10.00 2.67 -8.64
C PHE A 14 11.11 3.34 -9.44
N ASP A 15 12.33 3.35 -8.90
CA ASP A 15 13.50 3.71 -9.68
C ASP A 15 13.89 2.54 -10.60
N THR A 16 14.10 2.83 -11.88
CA THR A 16 14.61 1.90 -12.90
C THR A 16 15.81 2.52 -13.60
N ASP A 17 16.53 1.73 -14.39
CA ASP A 17 17.68 2.22 -15.16
C ASP A 17 17.30 3.32 -16.17
N GLU A 18 16.05 3.32 -16.63
CA GLU A 18 15.49 4.31 -17.57
C GLU A 18 14.83 5.51 -16.87
N GLY A 19 14.91 5.58 -15.54
CA GLY A 19 14.31 6.61 -14.71
C GLY A 19 13.17 6.09 -13.83
N ARG A 20 12.39 7.02 -13.26
CA ARG A 20 11.34 6.68 -12.31
C ARG A 20 10.03 6.37 -13.03
N ILE A 21 9.45 5.21 -12.73
CA ILE A 21 8.16 4.78 -13.28
C ILE A 21 7.06 4.85 -12.22
N ILE A 22 5.84 5.21 -12.63
CA ILE A 22 4.66 5.20 -11.77
C ILE A 22 3.96 3.84 -11.91
N ALA A 23 3.93 3.07 -10.83
CA ALA A 23 3.29 1.74 -10.80
C ALA A 23 1.87 1.77 -10.24
N VAL A 24 1.58 2.73 -9.35
CA VAL A 24 0.25 3.03 -8.84
C VAL A 24 0.11 4.54 -8.84
N ASN A 25 -1.00 5.06 -9.39
CA ASN A 25 -1.21 6.49 -9.56
C ASN A 25 -2.46 6.95 -8.81
N ASN A 26 -2.26 7.57 -7.65
CA ASN A 26 -3.27 8.27 -6.84
C ASN A 26 -4.58 7.48 -6.64
N ILE A 27 -4.50 6.31 -6.01
CA ILE A 27 -5.68 5.49 -5.71
C ILE A 27 -6.14 5.68 -4.28
N SER A 28 -7.46 5.60 -4.07
CA SER A 28 -8.08 5.56 -2.74
C SER A 28 -9.08 4.41 -2.68
N LEU A 29 -9.00 3.59 -1.64
CA LEU A 29 -9.79 2.38 -1.46
C LEU A 29 -10.08 2.20 0.02
N SER A 30 -11.28 1.76 0.38
CA SER A 30 -11.62 1.40 1.76
C SER A 30 -12.19 -0.02 1.82
N LEU A 31 -11.96 -0.68 2.96
CA LEU A 31 -12.47 -2.00 3.26
C LEU A 31 -12.97 -2.03 4.71
N ASN A 32 -14.24 -2.34 4.90
CA ASN A 32 -14.84 -2.48 6.22
C ASN A 32 -14.64 -3.89 6.77
N ALA A 33 -14.83 -4.06 8.08
CA ALA A 33 -14.81 -5.37 8.71
C ALA A 33 -15.90 -6.27 8.12
N GLY A 34 -15.53 -7.49 7.73
CA GLY A 34 -16.46 -8.48 7.14
C GLY A 34 -16.66 -8.36 5.62
N GLU A 35 -16.06 -7.36 4.97
CA GLU A 35 -16.10 -7.22 3.51
C GLU A 35 -14.98 -8.01 2.83
N VAL A 36 -15.18 -8.28 1.54
CA VAL A 36 -14.15 -8.84 0.66
C VAL A 36 -13.89 -7.85 -0.47
N LEU A 37 -12.67 -7.32 -0.54
CA LEU A 37 -12.22 -6.44 -1.63
C LEU A 37 -11.37 -7.23 -2.63
N GLY A 38 -11.85 -7.33 -3.87
CA GLY A 38 -11.09 -7.89 -4.99
C GLY A 38 -10.52 -6.79 -5.88
N ILE A 39 -9.23 -6.87 -6.21
CA ILE A 39 -8.57 -5.99 -7.18
C ILE A 39 -8.27 -6.80 -8.45
N VAL A 40 -8.86 -6.41 -9.59
CA VAL A 40 -8.73 -7.10 -10.89
C VAL A 40 -8.22 -6.16 -11.98
N GLY A 41 -7.61 -6.72 -13.02
CA GLY A 41 -7.00 -5.96 -14.11
C GLY A 41 -5.86 -6.72 -14.79
N GLU A 42 -5.31 -6.18 -15.88
CA GLU A 42 -4.26 -6.78 -16.70
C GLU A 42 -2.89 -6.86 -16.00
N SER A 43 -1.98 -7.70 -16.50
CA SER A 43 -0.61 -7.75 -15.97
C SER A 43 0.04 -6.35 -16.02
N GLY A 44 0.74 -5.96 -14.95
CA GLY A 44 1.36 -4.63 -14.84
C GLY A 44 0.44 -3.50 -14.36
N SER A 45 -0.87 -3.73 -14.17
CA SER A 45 -1.82 -2.68 -13.76
C SER A 45 -1.71 -2.20 -12.29
N GLY A 46 -0.65 -2.56 -11.56
CA GLY A 46 -0.44 -2.13 -10.17
C GLY A 46 -1.07 -2.99 -9.07
N LYS A 47 -1.87 -4.01 -9.37
CA LYS A 47 -2.57 -4.85 -8.35
C LYS A 47 -1.66 -5.38 -7.25
N SER A 48 -0.59 -6.08 -7.63
CA SER A 48 0.36 -6.67 -6.69
C SER A 48 1.17 -5.60 -5.95
N VAL A 49 1.40 -4.44 -6.58
CA VAL A 49 2.08 -3.30 -5.95
C VAL A 49 1.20 -2.73 -4.85
N THR A 50 -0.09 -2.45 -5.13
CA THR A 50 -1.07 -2.01 -4.15
C THR A 50 -1.17 -2.98 -2.96
N ALA A 51 -1.33 -4.29 -3.23
CA ALA A 51 -1.43 -5.29 -2.18
C ALA A 51 -0.16 -5.38 -1.32
N LYS A 52 1.03 -5.31 -1.95
CA LYS A 52 2.31 -5.31 -1.24
C LYS A 52 2.55 -4.03 -0.44
N SER A 53 2.05 -2.88 -0.88
CA SER A 53 2.16 -1.62 -0.14
C SER A 53 1.52 -1.73 1.25
N ILE A 54 0.38 -2.42 1.36
CA ILE A 54 -0.32 -2.65 2.63
C ILE A 54 0.58 -3.37 3.64
N MET A 55 1.34 -4.37 3.18
CA MET A 55 2.25 -5.16 4.01
C MET A 55 3.68 -4.59 4.05
N GLN A 56 3.93 -3.44 3.42
CA GLN A 56 5.28 -2.90 3.19
C GLN A 56 6.26 -3.88 2.50
N LEU A 57 5.78 -4.72 1.59
CA LEU A 57 6.57 -5.76 0.91
C LEU A 57 7.06 -5.36 -0.49
N ASN A 58 6.94 -4.08 -0.86
CA ASN A 58 7.54 -3.60 -2.10
C ASN A 58 9.07 -3.54 -1.99
N PRO A 59 9.81 -3.59 -3.12
CA PRO A 59 11.27 -3.61 -3.10
C PRO A 59 11.86 -2.29 -2.55
N TYR A 60 13.16 -2.28 -2.25
CA TYR A 60 13.82 -1.12 -1.63
C TYR A 60 13.88 0.15 -2.53
N ASN A 61 13.73 0.01 -3.85
CA ASN A 61 13.67 1.13 -4.79
C ASN A 61 12.27 1.77 -4.90
N THR A 62 11.40 1.52 -3.92
CA THR A 62 10.03 2.05 -3.88
C THR A 62 10.01 3.45 -3.29
N HIS A 63 9.28 4.33 -3.93
CA HIS A 63 8.96 5.66 -3.43
C HIS A 63 7.44 5.78 -3.28
N TYR A 64 7.01 6.13 -2.08
CA TYR A 64 5.62 6.51 -1.80
C TYR A 64 5.53 8.03 -1.79
N ASP A 65 4.44 8.57 -2.33
CA ASP A 65 4.16 10.00 -2.24
C ASP A 65 3.89 10.42 -0.78
N GLU A 66 4.33 11.61 -0.38
CA GLU A 66 4.18 12.14 0.98
C GLU A 66 2.71 12.29 1.40
N MET A 67 1.81 12.49 0.43
CA MET A 67 0.37 12.61 0.67
C MET A 67 -0.34 11.25 0.77
N GLY A 68 0.36 10.16 0.47
CA GLY A 68 -0.18 8.80 0.49
C GLY A 68 -0.29 8.24 1.90
N GLU A 69 -1.43 7.65 2.22
CA GLU A 69 -1.63 6.96 3.50
C GLU A 69 -2.22 5.57 3.28
N ILE A 70 -1.79 4.63 4.12
CA ILE A 70 -2.44 3.32 4.27
C ILE A 70 -2.70 3.13 5.76
N ILE A 71 -3.96 3.19 6.16
CA ILE A 71 -4.39 3.18 7.56
C ILE A 71 -4.98 1.81 7.87
N ILE A 72 -4.42 1.12 8.86
CA ILE A 72 -4.96 -0.11 9.45
C ILE A 72 -5.06 0.12 10.96
N ASP A 73 -6.22 -0.19 11.55
CA ASP A 73 -6.46 -0.03 12.99
C ASP A 73 -6.09 1.37 13.53
N ASN A 74 -6.31 2.41 12.71
CA ASN A 74 -5.96 3.82 12.95
C ASN A 74 -4.45 4.16 12.96
N GLU A 75 -3.60 3.24 12.50
CA GLU A 75 -2.16 3.47 12.33
C GLU A 75 -1.80 3.58 10.85
N ASN A 76 -1.03 4.60 10.46
CA ASN A 76 -0.51 4.71 9.10
C ASN A 76 0.69 3.77 8.93
N VAL A 77 0.47 2.66 8.23
CA VAL A 77 1.45 1.58 8.10
C VAL A 77 2.67 2.01 7.30
N LEU A 78 2.58 3.04 6.44
CA LEU A 78 3.75 3.56 5.71
C LEU A 78 4.80 4.20 6.64
N ARG A 79 4.43 4.49 7.89
CA ARG A 79 5.33 5.03 8.91
C ARG A 79 5.98 3.95 9.78
N PHE A 80 5.64 2.68 9.57
CA PHE A 80 6.23 1.59 10.35
C PHE A 80 7.69 1.39 9.96
N THR A 81 8.55 1.35 10.97
CA THR A 81 10.00 1.21 10.79
C THR A 81 10.60 0.08 11.63
N SER A 82 9.92 -0.35 12.70
CA SER A 82 10.40 -1.42 13.58
C SER A 82 9.88 -2.79 13.15
N LYS A 83 10.53 -3.86 13.64
CA LYS A 83 10.05 -5.24 13.41
C LYS A 83 8.72 -5.48 14.11
N GLU A 84 8.53 -4.90 15.29
CA GLU A 84 7.30 -4.98 16.08
C GLU A 84 6.11 -4.36 15.33
N ASP A 85 6.31 -3.21 14.69
CA ASP A 85 5.27 -2.59 13.88
C ASP A 85 4.92 -3.45 12.66
N LEU A 86 5.94 -3.97 11.97
CA LEU A 86 5.74 -4.81 10.79
C LEU A 86 5.04 -6.13 11.12
N LYS A 87 5.22 -6.68 12.34
CA LYS A 87 4.47 -7.86 12.80
C LYS A 87 2.96 -7.62 12.84
N LYS A 88 2.51 -6.38 13.12
CA LYS A 88 1.08 -6.04 13.16
C LYS A 88 0.38 -6.29 11.82
N ILE A 89 1.10 -6.10 10.70
CA ILE A 89 0.55 -6.20 9.33
C ILE A 89 1.03 -7.43 8.55
N ARG A 90 2.06 -8.14 9.03
CA ARG A 90 2.60 -9.35 8.39
C ARG A 90 2.29 -10.64 9.16
N GLY A 91 1.80 -10.53 10.39
CA GLY A 91 1.69 -11.65 11.31
C GLY A 91 3.05 -12.12 11.84
N GLY A 92 3.01 -13.05 12.79
CA GLY A 92 4.16 -13.64 13.46
C GLY A 92 3.73 -14.70 14.45
#